data_AF-K1QIF7-F1
#
_entry.id   AF-K1QIF7-F1
#
_cell.length_a   1.000
_cell.length_b   1.000
_cell.length_c   1.000
_cell.angle_alpha   90.00
_cell.angle_beta   90.00
_cell.angle_gamma   90.00
#
_symmetry.space_group_name_H-M   'P 1'
#
loop_
_entity.id
_entity.type
_entity.pdbx_description
1 polymer ?
#
loop_
_entity_poly.entity_id
_entity_poly.type
_entity_poly.pdbx_seq_one_letter_code
_entity_poly.pdbx_strand_id
1 'polypeptide(L)'
;MFPAHTKTQKSDLQKMFANDIKKRCHGIFQALFKKHNGDLNKISKCLPRIVDRVIKCYSGGCGEGCRWSVTLCKGGKKTSWWHKSVGLRAHNLEPGDLKLNQKYKVILKSLLGMVLSISALNKMKLTTTTNKCESVNRTISVSLPKNKTYSGNAKSRALSICYELTMG
;
A
#
# COMPACT_ATOMS: atom_id res chain seq x y z
N MET A 1 -18.31 -8.39 -11.93
CA MET A 1 -17.66 -7.34 -11.13
C MET A 1 -17.32 -6.12 -11.97
N PHE A 2 -16.68 -6.28 -13.14
CA PHE A 2 -16.30 -5.16 -14.01
C PHE A 2 -17.30 -4.93 -15.15
N PRO A 3 -17.53 -3.67 -15.58
CA PRO A 3 -18.30 -3.35 -16.77
C PRO A 3 -17.43 -3.58 -18.03
N ALA A 4 -17.35 -4.83 -18.49
CA ALA A 4 -16.57 -5.19 -19.68
C ALA A 4 -17.45 -5.92 -20.70
N HIS A 5 -17.27 -5.57 -21.97
CA HIS A 5 -18.00 -6.17 -23.10
C HIS A 5 -17.17 -7.27 -23.77
N THR A 6 -15.84 -7.24 -23.65
CA THR A 6 -14.93 -8.26 -24.23
C THR A 6 -14.10 -8.97 -23.17
N LYS A 7 -13.60 -10.18 -23.49
CA LYS A 7 -12.70 -10.94 -22.61
C LYS A 7 -11.39 -10.18 -22.34
N THR A 8 -10.84 -9.51 -23.35
CA THR A 8 -9.61 -8.70 -23.24
C THR A 8 -9.82 -7.53 -22.29
N GLN A 9 -10.88 -6.74 -22.49
CA GLN A 9 -11.23 -5.62 -21.62
C GLN A 9 -11.44 -6.07 -20.17
N LYS A 10 -12.06 -7.24 -19.96
CA LYS A 10 -12.22 -7.83 -18.63
C LYS A 10 -10.87 -8.17 -17.98
N SER A 11 -9.93 -8.74 -18.72
CA SER A 11 -8.58 -9.05 -18.23
C SER A 11 -7.81 -7.78 -17.86
N ASP A 12 -7.90 -6.74 -18.69
CA ASP A 12 -7.22 -5.47 -18.45
C ASP A 12 -7.76 -4.76 -17.20
N LEU A 13 -9.09 -4.72 -17.04
CA LEU A 13 -9.73 -4.18 -15.84
C LEU A 13 -9.36 -4.98 -14.58
N GLN A 14 -9.22 -6.30 -14.68
CA GLN A 14 -8.75 -7.15 -13.58
C GLN A 14 -7.31 -6.81 -13.18
N LYS A 15 -6.39 -6.70 -14.15
CA LYS A 15 -4.99 -6.33 -13.90
C LYS A 15 -4.87 -4.94 -13.29
N MET A 16 -5.60 -3.97 -13.84
CA MET A 16 -5.65 -2.62 -13.30
C MET A 16 -6.16 -2.63 -11.86
N PHE A 17 -7.26 -3.33 -11.59
CA PHE A 17 -7.86 -3.38 -10.26
C PHE A 17 -6.95 -4.06 -9.23
N ALA A 18 -6.24 -5.13 -9.61
CA ALA A 18 -5.23 -5.75 -8.75
C ALA A 18 -4.11 -4.77 -8.38
N ASN A 19 -3.61 -4.00 -9.37
CA ASN A 19 -2.61 -2.97 -9.13
C ASN A 19 -3.14 -1.81 -8.27
N ASP A 20 -4.40 -1.41 -8.46
CA ASP A 20 -5.05 -0.37 -7.67
C ASP A 20 -5.18 -0.77 -6.20
N ILE A 21 -5.64 -2.00 -5.93
CA ILE A 21 -5.71 -2.56 -4.57
C ILE A 21 -4.32 -2.54 -3.94
N LYS A 22 -3.28 -3.01 -4.65
CA LYS A 22 -1.90 -3.02 -4.14
C LYS A 22 -1.43 -1.62 -3.75
N LYS A 23 -1.61 -0.63 -4.63
CA LYS A 23 -1.25 0.78 -4.37
C LYS A 23 -2.02 1.35 -3.18
N ARG A 24 -3.33 1.08 -3.12
CA ARG A 24 -4.18 1.53 -2.01
C ARG A 24 -3.74 0.94 -0.68
N CYS A 25 -3.53 -0.37 -0.62
CA CYS A 25 -3.05 -1.04 0.59
C CYS A 25 -1.70 -0.49 1.05
N HIS A 26 -0.77 -0.27 0.12
CA HIS A 26 0.53 0.33 0.43
C HIS A 26 0.40 1.72 1.05
N GLY A 27 -0.40 2.61 0.47
CA GLY A 27 -0.59 3.95 1.03
C GLY A 27 -1.36 3.94 2.36
N ILE A 28 -2.32 3.03 2.55
CA ILE A 28 -3.01 2.83 3.84
C ILE A 28 -1.99 2.46 4.89
N PHE A 29 -1.12 1.49 4.59
CA PHE A 29 -0.07 1.05 5.50
C PHE A 29 0.87 2.19 5.87
N GLN A 30 1.43 2.92 4.90
CA GLN A 30 2.33 4.04 5.18
C GLN A 30 1.68 5.09 6.09
N ALA A 31 0.42 5.40 5.84
CA ALA A 31 -0.30 6.39 6.64
C ALA A 31 -0.63 5.89 8.06
N LEU A 32 -0.92 4.60 8.24
CA LEU A 32 -1.09 3.99 9.57
C LEU A 32 0.22 3.91 10.34
N PHE A 33 1.31 3.55 9.65
CA PHE A 33 2.65 3.51 10.22
C PHE A 33 3.06 4.89 10.73
N LYS A 34 2.83 5.94 9.93
CA LYS A 34 3.05 7.33 10.35
C LYS A 34 2.14 7.77 11.50
N LYS A 35 0.85 7.39 11.47
CA LYS A 35 -0.13 7.78 12.50
C LYS A 35 0.15 7.15 13.87
N HIS A 36 0.67 5.92 13.87
CA HIS A 36 0.89 5.14 15.09
C HIS A 36 2.38 5.00 15.43
N ASN A 37 3.27 5.79 14.82
CA ASN A 37 4.72 5.73 15.01
C ASN A 37 5.28 4.30 14.94
N GLY A 38 4.79 3.52 13.97
CA GLY A 38 5.21 2.12 13.77
C GLY A 38 4.68 1.11 14.79
N ASP A 39 3.76 1.49 15.69
CA ASP A 39 3.14 0.58 16.66
C ASP A 39 2.23 -0.44 15.96
N LEU A 40 2.80 -1.63 15.72
CA LEU A 40 2.13 -2.72 15.01
C LEU A 40 0.90 -3.25 15.76
N ASN A 41 0.85 -3.16 17.08
CA ASN A 41 -0.29 -3.62 17.86
C ASN A 41 -1.51 -2.71 17.64
N LYS A 42 -1.30 -1.39 17.64
CA LYS A 42 -2.35 -0.42 17.30
C LYS A 42 -2.79 -0.54 15.85
N ILE A 43 -1.84 -0.72 14.93
CA ILE A 43 -2.13 -0.93 13.51
C ILE A 43 -2.98 -2.19 13.32
N SER A 44 -2.58 -3.32 13.92
CA SER A 44 -3.31 -4.58 13.85
C SER A 44 -4.75 -4.46 14.33
N LYS A 45 -4.98 -3.77 15.45
CA LYS A 45 -6.33 -3.54 16.02
C LYS A 45 -7.25 -2.73 15.10
N CYS A 46 -6.73 -1.80 14.29
CA CYS A 46 -7.56 -0.96 13.43
C CYS A 46 -7.77 -1.53 12.01
N LEU A 47 -6.92 -2.46 11.57
CA LEU A 47 -6.97 -3.04 10.23
C LEU A 47 -8.31 -3.67 9.84
N PRO A 48 -9.01 -4.46 10.69
CA PRO A 48 -10.30 -5.06 10.33
C PRO A 48 -11.33 -4.00 9.90
N ARG A 49 -11.45 -2.92 10.68
CA ARG A 49 -12.33 -1.79 10.38
C ARG A 49 -11.94 -1.10 9.08
N ILE A 50 -10.64 -1.00 8.79
CA ILE A 50 -10.13 -0.38 7.56
C ILE A 50 -10.46 -1.23 6.34
N VAL A 51 -10.30 -2.55 6.42
CA VAL A 51 -10.67 -3.50 5.35
C VAL A 51 -12.15 -3.34 5.01
N ASP A 52 -13.03 -3.35 5.99
CA ASP A 52 -14.47 -3.21 5.77
C ASP A 52 -14.81 -1.86 5.11
N ARG A 53 -14.13 -0.77 5.50
CA ARG A 53 -14.31 0.55 4.88
C ARG A 53 -13.79 0.63 3.45
N VAL A 54 -12.69 -0.05 3.14
CA VAL A 54 -12.15 -0.13 1.77
C VAL A 54 -13.14 -0.87 0.86
N ILE A 55 -13.69 -2.00 1.31
CA ILE A 55 -14.72 -2.75 0.57
C ILE A 55 -15.97 -1.88 0.36
N LYS A 56 -16.43 -1.17 1.39
CA LYS A 56 -17.57 -0.25 1.28
C LYS A 56 -17.31 0.87 0.27
N CYS A 57 -16.10 1.43 0.24
CA CYS A 57 -15.73 2.45 -0.75
C CYS A 57 -15.75 1.89 -2.19
N TYR A 58 -15.23 0.69 -2.44
CA TYR A 58 -15.32 0.08 -3.78
C TYR A 58 -16.75 -0.32 -4.17
N SER A 59 -17.64 -0.49 -3.19
CA SER A 59 -19.07 -0.71 -3.43
C SER A 59 -19.85 0.58 -3.72
N GLY A 60 -19.17 1.73 -3.88
CA GLY A 60 -19.78 3.04 -4.13
C GLY A 60 -19.95 3.92 -2.88
N GLY A 61 -19.83 3.36 -1.67
CA GLY A 61 -20.04 4.06 -0.40
C GLY A 61 -18.82 4.85 0.10
N CYS A 62 -18.07 5.50 -0.78
CA CYS A 62 -16.75 6.05 -0.43
C CYS A 62 -16.79 7.28 0.52
N GLY A 63 -17.97 7.86 0.77
CA GLY A 63 -18.16 8.99 1.70
C GLY A 63 -18.27 8.61 3.18
N GLU A 64 -18.84 7.45 3.50
CA GLU A 64 -19.16 7.10 4.88
C GLU A 64 -17.98 6.41 5.61
N GLY A 65 -17.25 7.21 6.39
CA GLY A 65 -16.24 6.72 7.33
C GLY A 65 -14.84 6.51 6.76
N CYS A 66 -14.65 6.66 5.44
CA CYS A 66 -13.31 6.73 4.84
C CYS A 66 -12.50 7.88 5.42
N ARG A 67 -13.11 9.06 5.60
CA ARG A 67 -12.47 10.26 6.18
C ARG A 67 -11.73 9.98 7.50
N TRP A 68 -12.30 9.12 8.34
CA TRP A 68 -11.85 8.88 9.70
C TRP A 68 -11.02 7.60 9.86
N SER A 69 -11.24 6.63 8.96
CA SER A 69 -10.69 5.27 9.10
C SER A 69 -9.57 5.02 8.09
N VAL A 70 -9.70 5.56 6.87
CA VAL A 70 -8.79 5.32 5.74
C VAL A 70 -8.18 6.67 5.35
N THR A 71 -7.08 7.02 5.98
CA THR A 71 -6.31 8.29 5.83
C THR A 71 -6.13 8.80 4.39
N LEU A 72 -6.18 7.92 3.38
CA LEU A 72 -6.08 8.29 1.96
C LEU A 72 -7.35 8.85 1.32
N CYS A 73 -8.53 8.66 1.93
CA CYS A 73 -9.82 9.04 1.35
C CYS A 73 -10.57 9.98 2.30
N LYS A 74 -10.77 11.25 1.91
CA LYS A 74 -11.48 12.24 2.76
C LYS A 74 -13.00 12.19 2.63
N GLY A 75 -13.55 11.24 1.86
CA GLY A 75 -14.99 11.00 1.74
C GLY A 75 -15.78 11.98 0.86
N GLY A 76 -15.15 12.98 0.23
CA GLY A 76 -15.80 13.82 -0.77
C GLY A 76 -15.68 13.24 -2.18
N LYS A 77 -16.54 13.66 -3.12
CA LYS A 77 -16.48 13.22 -4.54
C LYS A 77 -15.05 13.37 -5.10
N LYS A 78 -14.51 14.60 -5.08
CA LYS A 78 -13.16 14.94 -5.57
C LYS A 78 -12.00 14.43 -4.70
N THR A 79 -12.26 14.05 -3.46
CA THR A 79 -11.22 13.64 -2.48
C THR A 79 -11.28 12.14 -2.16
N SER A 80 -12.11 11.41 -2.89
CA SER A 80 -12.29 9.96 -2.81
C SER A 80 -11.10 9.22 -3.42
N TRP A 81 -10.93 7.96 -3.01
CA TRP A 81 -9.95 7.09 -3.67
C TRP A 81 -10.22 6.94 -5.17
N TRP A 82 -11.48 6.87 -5.57
CA TRP A 82 -11.90 6.78 -6.98
C TRP A 82 -11.33 7.90 -7.83
N HIS A 83 -11.37 9.12 -7.34
CA HIS A 83 -10.76 10.24 -8.05
C HIS A 83 -9.24 10.22 -7.96
N LYS A 84 -8.64 9.76 -6.86
CA LYS A 84 -7.17 9.73 -6.69
C LYS A 84 -6.48 8.60 -7.45
N SER A 85 -7.18 7.49 -7.69
CA SER A 85 -6.63 6.35 -8.40
C SER A 85 -6.41 6.70 -9.88
N VAL A 86 -5.16 6.59 -10.32
CA VAL A 86 -4.80 6.73 -11.74
C VAL A 86 -5.45 5.62 -12.57
N GLY A 87 -5.52 4.40 -12.04
CA GLY A 87 -6.10 3.25 -12.75
C GLY A 87 -7.60 3.39 -12.96
N LEU A 88 -8.35 3.71 -11.90
CA LEU A 88 -9.80 3.89 -12.02
C LEU A 88 -10.15 5.04 -12.95
N ARG A 89 -9.39 6.15 -12.87
CA ARG A 89 -9.57 7.31 -13.75
C ARG A 89 -9.24 7.01 -15.22
N ALA A 90 -8.15 6.28 -15.48
CA ALA A 90 -7.76 5.93 -16.85
C ALA A 90 -8.79 5.06 -17.57
N HIS A 91 -9.59 4.30 -16.82
CA HIS A 91 -10.69 3.49 -17.35
C HIS A 91 -12.07 4.13 -17.19
N ASN A 92 -12.14 5.43 -16.83
CA ASN A 92 -13.38 6.18 -16.62
C ASN A 92 -14.36 5.48 -15.68
N LEU A 93 -13.85 4.80 -14.64
CA LEU A 93 -14.69 4.10 -13.68
C LEU A 93 -15.14 5.04 -12.56
N GLU A 94 -16.44 5.07 -12.31
CA GLU A 94 -17.08 5.84 -11.25
C GLU A 94 -17.52 4.97 -10.05
N PRO A 95 -17.73 5.58 -8.87
CA PRO A 95 -18.27 4.87 -7.71
C PRO A 95 -19.60 4.18 -8.04
N GLY A 96 -19.62 2.85 -7.97
CA GLY A 96 -20.83 2.04 -8.27
C GLY A 96 -20.77 1.25 -9.59
N ASP A 97 -19.76 1.52 -10.42
CA ASP A 97 -19.51 0.76 -11.66
C ASP A 97 -18.99 -0.64 -11.38
N LEU A 98 -18.20 -0.79 -10.31
CA LEU A 98 -17.82 -2.08 -9.80
C LEU A 98 -19.04 -2.75 -9.13
N LYS A 99 -19.69 -3.65 -9.85
CA LYS A 99 -20.79 -4.48 -9.32
C LYS A 99 -20.22 -5.56 -8.39
N LEU A 100 -19.92 -5.17 -7.16
CA LEU A 100 -19.48 -6.06 -6.08
C LEU A 100 -20.67 -6.76 -5.43
N ASN A 101 -20.95 -7.98 -5.89
CA ASN A 101 -21.87 -8.89 -5.20
C ASN A 101 -21.23 -9.45 -3.91
N GLN A 102 -22.02 -10.19 -3.11
CA GLN A 102 -21.57 -10.73 -1.83
C GLN A 102 -20.33 -11.65 -1.97
N LYS A 103 -20.29 -12.48 -3.02
CA LYS A 103 -19.15 -13.35 -3.33
C LYS A 103 -17.85 -12.54 -3.56
N TYR A 104 -17.91 -11.48 -4.36
CA TYR A 104 -16.74 -10.64 -4.64
C TYR A 104 -16.30 -9.85 -3.41
N LYS A 105 -17.23 -9.44 -2.52
CA LYS A 105 -16.88 -8.80 -1.25
C LYS A 105 -16.08 -9.74 -0.34
N VAL A 106 -16.47 -11.02 -0.25
CA VAL A 106 -15.74 -12.03 0.53
C VAL A 106 -14.33 -12.25 -0.03
N ILE A 107 -14.21 -12.40 -1.36
CA ILE A 107 -12.90 -12.54 -2.03
C ILE A 107 -12.03 -11.31 -1.77
N LEU A 108 -12.59 -10.10 -1.93
CA LEU A 108 -11.85 -8.87 -1.69
C LEU A 108 -11.42 -8.74 -0.23
N LYS A 109 -12.26 -9.15 0.72
CA LYS A 109 -11.92 -9.19 2.15
C LYS A 109 -10.75 -10.14 2.43
N SER A 110 -10.76 -11.33 1.84
CA SER A 110 -9.66 -12.28 1.96
C SER A 110 -8.36 -11.74 1.35
N LEU A 111 -8.43 -11.16 0.14
CA LEU A 111 -7.28 -10.53 -0.52
C LEU A 111 -6.69 -9.38 0.30
N LEU A 112 -7.55 -8.47 0.79
CA LEU A 112 -7.13 -7.37 1.65
C LEU A 112 -6.55 -7.90 2.97
N GLY A 113 -7.15 -8.94 3.54
CA GLY A 113 -6.66 -9.61 4.74
C GLY A 113 -5.26 -10.20 4.55
N MET A 114 -4.96 -10.80 3.39
CA MET A 114 -3.62 -11.32 3.08
C MET A 114 -2.61 -10.18 2.91
N VAL A 115 -2.94 -9.14 2.14
CA VAL A 115 -2.04 -8.02 1.83
C VAL A 115 -1.79 -7.13 3.05
N LEU A 116 -2.78 -6.98 3.93
CA LEU A 116 -2.69 -6.20 5.16
C LEU A 116 -2.44 -7.08 6.41
N SER A 117 -2.19 -8.38 6.25
CA SER A 117 -1.93 -9.30 7.36
C SER A 117 -0.71 -8.89 8.16
N ILE A 118 -0.66 -9.26 9.45
CA ILE A 118 0.50 -9.01 10.34
C ILE A 118 1.80 -9.55 9.73
N SER A 119 1.75 -10.70 9.05
CA SER A 119 2.89 -11.26 8.32
C SER A 119 3.37 -10.37 7.18
N ALA A 120 2.46 -9.70 6.47
CA ALA A 120 2.78 -8.66 5.50
C ALA A 120 3.26 -7.37 6.18
N LEU A 121 2.70 -7.00 7.34
CA LEU A 121 3.17 -5.85 8.15
C LEU A 121 4.64 -6.04 8.56
N ASN A 122 5.04 -7.25 8.97
CA ASN A 122 6.42 -7.56 9.34
C ASN A 122 7.37 -7.48 8.15
N LYS A 123 6.95 -7.89 6.95
CA LYS A 123 7.75 -7.73 5.71
C LYS A 123 7.84 -6.26 5.27
N MET A 124 6.78 -5.48 5.49
CA MET A 124 6.74 -4.05 5.15
C MET A 124 7.39 -3.14 6.19
N LYS A 125 7.54 -3.59 7.44
CA LYS A 125 8.21 -2.87 8.56
C LYS A 125 9.61 -2.39 8.18
N LEU A 126 10.31 -3.15 7.33
CA LEU A 126 11.66 -2.80 6.92
C LEU A 126 11.69 -1.64 5.92
N THR A 127 10.59 -1.28 5.24
CA THR A 127 10.55 -0.26 4.16
C THR A 127 11.75 -0.32 3.20
N THR A 128 12.39 -1.48 3.10
CA THR A 128 13.52 -1.77 2.24
C THR A 128 12.92 -2.15 0.91
N THR A 129 12.52 -1.15 0.13
CA THR A 129 12.47 -1.37 -1.31
C THR A 129 13.89 -1.75 -1.73
N THR A 130 14.04 -2.76 -2.58
CA THR A 130 15.36 -3.16 -3.11
C THR A 130 16.13 -1.92 -3.59
N ASN A 131 15.44 -0.98 -4.22
CA ASN A 131 15.98 0.29 -4.68
C ASN A 131 16.54 1.19 -3.54
N LYS A 132 15.94 1.22 -2.35
CA LYS A 132 16.49 1.96 -1.20
C LYS A 132 17.76 1.30 -0.69
N CYS A 133 17.77 -0.02 -0.56
CA CYS A 133 18.97 -0.77 -0.16
C CYS A 133 20.09 -0.58 -1.18
N GLU A 134 19.78 -0.67 -2.48
CA GLU A 134 20.73 -0.43 -3.56
C GLU A 134 21.25 1.00 -3.57
N SER A 135 20.38 1.99 -3.36
CA SER A 135 20.79 3.40 -3.27
C SER A 135 21.79 3.62 -2.13
N VAL A 136 21.48 3.15 -0.92
CA VAL A 136 22.39 3.28 0.23
C VAL A 136 23.67 2.48 0.00
N ASN A 137 23.59 1.27 -0.56
CA ASN A 137 24.76 0.47 -0.91
C ASN A 137 25.65 1.15 -1.96
N ARG A 138 25.06 1.82 -2.96
CA ARG A 138 25.78 2.61 -3.96
C ARG A 138 26.46 3.80 -3.30
N THR A 139 25.74 4.57 -2.49
CA THR A 139 26.29 5.73 -1.75
C THR A 139 27.47 5.30 -0.88
N ILE A 140 27.32 4.24 -0.08
CA ILE A 140 28.42 3.71 0.75
C ILE A 140 29.60 3.25 -0.11
N SER A 141 29.34 2.59 -1.24
CA SER A 141 30.41 2.12 -2.13
C SER A 141 31.16 3.27 -2.82
N VAL A 142 30.51 4.41 -3.05
CA VAL A 142 31.14 5.62 -3.62
C VAL A 142 31.92 6.39 -2.54
N SER A 143 31.39 6.48 -1.33
CA SER A 143 31.99 7.24 -0.23
C SER A 143 33.18 6.55 0.43
N LEU A 144 33.34 5.22 0.24
CA LEU A 144 34.46 4.47 0.82
C LEU A 144 35.70 4.49 -0.09
N PRO A 145 36.88 4.92 0.41
CA PRO A 145 38.13 4.83 -0.32
C PRO A 145 38.44 3.40 -0.81
N LYS A 146 38.65 3.24 -2.11
CA LYS A 146 38.89 1.94 -2.77
C LYS A 146 40.25 1.31 -2.44
N ASN A 147 41.14 2.07 -1.82
CA ASN A 147 42.50 1.69 -1.45
C ASN A 147 42.63 1.22 0.01
N LYS A 148 41.52 1.06 0.74
CA LYS A 148 41.52 0.53 2.10
C LYS A 148 40.72 -0.78 2.19
N THR A 149 41.33 -1.78 2.80
CA THR A 149 40.67 -3.04 3.13
C THR A 149 39.85 -2.85 4.40
N TYR A 150 38.53 -2.94 4.29
CA TYR A 150 37.63 -2.84 5.44
C TYR A 150 37.34 -4.23 6.02
N SER A 151 37.07 -4.30 7.32
CA SER A 151 36.61 -5.56 7.94
C SER A 151 35.33 -6.04 7.25
N GLY A 152 35.14 -7.36 7.14
CA GLY A 152 34.01 -7.94 6.39
C GLY A 152 32.62 -7.47 6.85
N ASN A 153 32.51 -6.97 8.08
CA ASN A 153 31.29 -6.43 8.68
C ASN A 153 31.19 -4.89 8.68
N ALA A 154 32.19 -4.16 8.19
CA ALA A 154 32.21 -2.69 8.19
C ALA A 154 31.05 -2.08 7.39
N LYS A 155 30.75 -2.63 6.21
CA LYS A 155 29.62 -2.19 5.37
C LYS A 155 28.28 -2.40 6.10
N SER A 156 28.10 -3.56 6.75
CA SER A 156 26.89 -3.86 7.51
C SER A 156 26.72 -2.94 8.73
N ARG A 157 27.81 -2.59 9.43
CA ARG A 157 27.78 -1.63 10.54
C ARG A 157 27.47 -0.21 10.08
N ALA A 158 28.07 0.23 8.98
CA ALA A 158 27.77 1.54 8.36
C ALA A 158 26.31 1.63 7.90
N LEU A 159 25.78 0.56 7.30
CA LEU A 159 24.37 0.47 6.91
C LEU A 159 23.42 0.60 8.10
N SER A 160 23.74 -0.04 9.23
CA SER A 160 22.94 0.06 10.46
C SER A 160 22.91 1.49 11.01
N ILE A 161 24.06 2.17 11.03
CA ILE A 161 24.16 3.55 11.54
C ILE A 161 23.45 4.55 10.61
N CYS A 162 23.63 4.42 9.28
CA CYS A 162 22.91 5.26 8.32
C CYS A 162 21.39 5.08 8.42
N TYR A 163 20.92 3.87 8.74
CA TYR A 163 19.50 3.60 8.96
C TYR A 163 18.96 4.29 10.22
N GLU A 164 19.70 4.32 11.32
CA GLU A 164 19.32 5.06 12.53
C GLU A 164 19.24 6.57 12.27
N LEU A 165 20.18 7.12 11.50
CA LEU A 165 20.25 8.56 11.18
C LEU A 165 19.16 9.05 10.21
N THR A 166 18.55 8.17 9.41
CA THR A 166 17.47 8.54 8.47
C THR A 166 16.06 8.38 9.06
N MET A 167 15.95 7.84 10.28
CA MET A 167 14.68 7.56 10.97
C MET A 167 14.48 8.38 12.26
N GLY A 168 15.42 9.27 12.61
CA GLY A 168 15.24 10.33 13.61
C GLY A 168 14.67 11.60 12.97
#